data_AF-A0A397SZT5-F1
#
_entry.id   AF-A0A397SZT5-F1
#
_cell.length_a   1.000
_cell.length_b   1.000
_cell.length_c   1.000
_cell.angle_alpha   90.00
_cell.angle_beta   90.00
_cell.angle_gamma   90.00
#
_symmetry.space_group_name_H-M   'P 1'
#
loop_
_entity.id
_entity.type
_entity.pdbx_description
1 polymer ?
#
loop_
_entity_poly.entity_id
_entity_poly.type
_entity_poly.pdbx_seq_one_letter_code
_entity_poly.pdbx_strand_id
1 'polypeptide(L)'
;MEKDKKNKFKLQWNANEGCWKIIKSTKNIRRQAIIDIVSGRNESPDLRFLLKSQNRSSSINEKYHKIIHNLQKSEKFLQRNKESFFNDNGKKMFFESEDFNGKFKCTSVRQSIIKRQLTNDKYQMNFISTLQDEGGRITLEDTVNLINLSWISSPPNGCESITTMDPNDPKFTNSITETIHEARKISRIIGDIQ
;
A
#
# COMPACT_ATOMS: atom_id res chain seq x y z
N MET A 1 -1.11 27.64 6.65
CA MET A 1 -0.33 26.70 5.80
C MET A 1 -1.24 25.57 5.36
N GLU A 2 -1.52 25.48 4.06
CA GLU A 2 -2.32 24.40 3.49
C GLU A 2 -1.54 23.08 3.65
N LYS A 3 -1.93 22.24 4.63
CA LYS A 3 -1.30 20.92 4.84
C LYS A 3 -1.30 20.15 3.52
N ASP A 4 -0.12 19.70 3.06
CA ASP A 4 0.08 18.97 1.81
C ASP A 4 -1.00 17.90 1.58
N LYS A 5 -1.98 18.22 0.73
CA LYS A 5 -3.05 17.30 0.36
C LYS A 5 -2.44 16.20 -0.51
N LYS A 6 -2.11 15.06 0.11
CA LYS A 6 -1.59 13.88 -0.60
C LYS A 6 -2.73 13.16 -1.31
N ASN A 7 -2.56 12.97 -2.61
CA ASN A 7 -3.45 12.20 -3.47
C ASN A 7 -2.75 10.91 -3.89
N LYS A 8 -3.50 9.85 -4.16
CA LYS A 8 -2.94 8.56 -4.58
C LYS A 8 -3.82 7.90 -5.64
N PHE A 9 -3.19 7.42 -6.69
CA PHE A 9 -3.76 6.38 -7.55
C PHE A 9 -3.24 5.02 -7.09
N LYS A 10 -4.13 4.02 -7.00
CA LYS A 10 -3.75 2.62 -6.88
C LYS A 10 -3.95 1.98 -8.24
N LEU A 11 -2.87 1.44 -8.78
CA LEU A 11 -2.89 0.69 -10.02
C LEU A 11 -2.87 -0.81 -9.68
N GLN A 12 -3.48 -1.62 -10.54
CA GLN A 12 -3.42 -3.06 -10.49
C GLN A 12 -3.14 -3.59 -11.89
N TRP A 13 -2.26 -4.59 -11.98
CA TRP A 13 -2.02 -5.30 -13.23
C TRP A 13 -3.27 -6.10 -13.60
N ASN A 14 -3.80 -5.85 -14.80
CA ASN A 14 -4.84 -6.65 -15.41
C ASN A 14 -4.17 -7.66 -16.33
N ALA A 15 -4.15 -8.93 -15.93
CA ALA A 15 -3.50 -10.01 -16.68
C ALA A 15 -4.17 -10.27 -18.03
N ASN A 16 -5.50 -10.15 -18.12
CA ASN A 16 -6.26 -10.41 -19.34
C ASN A 16 -5.92 -9.41 -20.45
N GLU A 17 -5.71 -8.14 -20.08
CA GLU A 17 -5.40 -7.07 -21.03
C GLU A 17 -3.90 -6.74 -21.08
N GLY A 18 -3.08 -7.40 -20.27
CA GLY A 18 -1.65 -7.15 -20.17
C GLY A 18 -1.31 -5.69 -19.87
N CYS A 19 -2.07 -5.02 -18.99
CA CYS A 19 -1.83 -3.61 -18.68
C CYS A 19 -2.18 -3.22 -17.24
N TRP A 20 -1.53 -2.17 -16.73
CA TRP A 20 -1.90 -1.56 -15.46
C TRP A 20 -3.15 -0.69 -15.61
N LYS A 21 -4.09 -0.88 -14.69
CA LYS A 21 -5.32 -0.09 -14.59
C LYS A 21 -5.42 0.61 -13.26
N ILE A 22 -5.95 1.83 -13.26
CA ILE A 22 -6.32 2.51 -12.02
C ILE A 22 -7.53 1.79 -11.44
N ILE A 23 -7.39 1.24 -10.24
CA ILE A 23 -8.49 0.59 -9.50
C ILE A 23 -9.02 1.47 -8.36
N LYS A 24 -8.26 2.51 -7.99
CA LYS A 24 -8.64 3.43 -6.92
C LYS A 24 -8.01 4.79 -7.13
N SER A 25 -8.81 5.84 -6.97
CA SER A 25 -8.31 7.21 -6.80
C SER A 25 -8.69 7.69 -5.40
N THR A 26 -7.69 8.15 -4.66
CA THR A 26 -7.85 8.60 -3.28
C THR A 26 -7.39 10.05 -3.19
N LYS A 27 -8.23 10.90 -2.62
CA LYS A 27 -7.94 12.32 -2.41
C LYS A 27 -7.85 12.63 -0.93
N ASN A 28 -7.11 13.68 -0.60
CA ASN A 28 -7.03 14.22 0.76
C ASN A 28 -6.65 13.15 1.80
N ILE A 29 -5.62 12.34 1.53
CA ILE A 29 -5.13 11.34 2.48
C ILE A 29 -4.60 12.08 3.71
N ARG A 30 -5.23 11.85 4.86
CA ARG A 30 -4.82 12.42 6.15
C ARG A 30 -4.32 11.29 7.04
N ARG A 31 -3.05 11.36 7.43
CA ARG A 31 -2.50 10.49 8.47
C ARG A 31 -2.98 11.03 9.82
N GLN A 32 -3.69 10.19 10.57
CA GLN A 32 -4.28 10.56 11.86
C GLN A 32 -3.32 10.23 13.01
N ALA A 33 -2.67 9.06 12.94
CA ALA A 33 -1.62 8.67 13.88
C ALA A 33 -0.56 7.83 13.18
N ILE A 34 0.71 8.05 13.56
CA ILE A 34 1.83 7.15 13.28
C ILE A 34 2.54 6.97 14.61
N ILE A 35 2.61 5.74 15.10
CA ILE A 35 3.31 5.39 16.34
C ILE A 35 4.34 4.34 15.98
N ASP A 36 5.60 4.73 16.06
CA ASP A 36 6.73 3.83 15.86
C ASP A 36 7.16 3.31 17.23
N ILE A 37 6.95 2.02 17.44
CA ILE A 37 7.37 1.28 18.63
C ILE A 37 8.69 0.61 18.27
N VAL A 38 9.78 1.33 18.54
CA VAL A 38 11.14 0.85 18.31
C VAL A 38 11.55 -0.02 19.49
N SER A 39 11.92 -1.27 19.24
CA SER A 39 12.42 -2.16 20.29
C SER A 39 13.89 -1.82 20.55
N GLY A 40 14.17 -1.23 21.71
CA GLY A 40 15.54 -0.86 22.12
C GLY A 40 16.48 -2.02 22.44
N ARG A 41 16.12 -3.27 22.12
CA ARG A 41 16.96 -4.48 22.27
C ARG A 41 16.84 -5.32 21.00
N ASN A 42 17.98 -5.85 20.53
CA ASN A 42 18.18 -6.56 19.24
C ASN A 42 17.32 -7.82 19.00
N GLU A 43 16.35 -8.13 19.86
CA GLU A 43 15.64 -9.41 19.92
C GLU A 43 14.17 -9.29 19.52
N SER A 44 13.71 -8.12 19.08
CA SER A 44 12.33 -7.95 18.59
C SER A 44 12.29 -7.02 17.39
N PRO A 45 11.39 -7.25 16.42
CA PRO A 45 11.21 -6.34 15.30
C PRO A 45 10.48 -5.07 15.74
N ASP A 46 10.90 -3.94 15.18
CA ASP A 46 10.20 -2.66 15.35
C ASP A 46 8.76 -2.77 14.81
N LEU A 47 7.80 -2.21 15.56
CA LEU A 47 6.39 -2.19 15.17
C LEU A 47 5.97 -0.77 14.82
N ARG A 48 5.35 -0.60 13.66
CA ARG A 48 4.71 0.67 13.28
C ARG A 48 3.20 0.53 13.28
N PHE A 49 2.53 1.31 14.12
CA PHE A 49 1.09 1.50 14.05
C PHE A 49 0.77 2.72 13.19
N LEU A 50 -0.07 2.53 12.16
CA LEU A 50 -0.46 3.60 11.23
C LEU A 50 -1.99 3.68 11.12
N LEU A 51 -2.55 4.80 11.57
CA LEU A 51 -3.95 5.16 11.36
C LEU A 51 -4.06 6.29 10.33
N LYS A 52 -4.85 6.09 9.28
CA LYS A 52 -5.07 7.08 8.22
C LYS A 52 -6.53 7.12 7.80
N SER A 53 -7.05 8.33 7.59
CA SER A 53 -8.32 8.55 6.91
C SER A 53 -8.09 9.02 5.49
N GLN A 54 -9.00 8.65 4.59
CA GLN A 54 -8.85 8.96 3.17
C GLN A 54 -10.22 9.03 2.50
N ASN A 55 -10.43 10.01 1.62
CA ASN A 55 -11.64 10.09 0.81
C ASN A 55 -11.43 9.31 -0.48
N ARG A 56 -12.20 8.24 -0.65
CA ARG A 56 -12.21 7.46 -1.90
C ARG A 56 -13.10 8.16 -2.92
N SER A 57 -12.60 8.36 -4.13
CA SER A 57 -13.45 8.77 -5.26
C SER A 57 -14.27 7.55 -5.70
N SER A 58 -15.59 7.69 -5.81
CA SER A 58 -16.48 6.65 -6.32
C SER A 58 -16.32 6.43 -7.83
N SER A 59 -15.96 7.47 -8.57
CA SER A 59 -15.64 7.40 -10.00
C SER A 59 -14.18 7.82 -10.26
N ILE A 60 -13.51 7.08 -11.15
CA ILE A 60 -12.18 7.43 -11.64
C ILE A 60 -12.37 8.17 -12.96
N ASN A 61 -11.73 9.33 -13.10
CA ASN A 61 -11.83 10.11 -14.33
C ASN A 61 -11.18 9.34 -15.50
N GLU A 62 -11.93 9.15 -16.58
CA GLU A 62 -11.48 8.43 -17.79
C GLU A 62 -10.20 9.02 -18.40
N LYS A 63 -9.99 10.34 -18.27
CA LYS A 63 -8.74 11.01 -18.67
C LYS A 63 -7.52 10.38 -17.99
N TYR A 64 -7.64 9.99 -16.72
CA TYR A 64 -6.53 9.35 -16.00
C TYR A 64 -6.26 7.94 -16.51
N HIS A 65 -7.30 7.18 -16.85
CA HIS A 65 -7.13 5.88 -17.50
C HIS A 65 -6.38 6.00 -18.83
N LYS A 66 -6.75 6.97 -19.67
CA LYS A 66 -6.05 7.26 -20.94
C LYS A 66 -4.59 7.64 -20.72
N ILE A 67 -4.30 8.48 -19.73
CA ILE A 67 -2.91 8.85 -19.39
C ILE A 67 -2.10 7.61 -19.00
N ILE A 68 -2.59 6.81 -18.05
CA ILE A 68 -1.88 5.59 -17.62
C ILE A 68 -1.67 4.66 -18.81
N HIS A 69 -2.73 4.39 -19.59
CA HIS A 69 -2.63 3.55 -20.78
C HIS A 69 -1.56 4.01 -21.77
N ASN A 70 -1.41 5.32 -21.99
CA ASN A 70 -0.40 5.84 -22.90
C ASN A 70 1.03 5.77 -22.32
N LEU A 71 1.20 5.95 -21.00
CA LEU A 71 2.51 5.86 -20.35
C LEU A 71 3.15 4.47 -20.51
N GLN A 72 2.35 3.42 -20.36
CA GLN A 72 2.80 2.02 -20.52
C GLN A 72 3.06 1.62 -21.98
N LYS A 73 2.74 2.49 -22.94
CA LYS A 73 3.08 2.33 -24.36
C LYS A 73 4.31 3.14 -24.78
N SER A 74 4.84 3.98 -23.89
CA SER A 74 6.02 4.78 -24.19
C SER A 74 7.24 3.88 -24.40
N GLU A 75 8.12 4.28 -25.31
CA GLU A 75 9.34 3.52 -25.61
C GLU A 75 10.22 3.35 -24.37
N LYS A 76 10.38 4.41 -23.55
CA LYS A 76 11.10 4.36 -22.27
C LYS A 76 10.56 3.27 -21.35
N PHE A 77 9.23 3.23 -21.17
CA PHE A 77 8.58 2.20 -20.37
C PHE A 77 8.78 0.80 -20.97
N LEU A 78 8.56 0.65 -22.27
CA LEU A 78 8.66 -0.64 -22.95
C LEU A 78 10.09 -1.18 -22.92
N GLN A 79 11.11 -0.35 -23.15
CA GLN A 79 12.51 -0.75 -23.11
C GLN A 79 12.92 -1.22 -21.71
N ARG A 80 12.60 -0.43 -20.68
CA ARG A 80 12.86 -0.78 -19.28
C ARG A 80 12.21 -2.11 -18.88
N ASN A 81 11.01 -2.39 -19.40
CA ASN A 81 10.28 -3.63 -19.15
C ASN A 81 10.62 -4.76 -20.14
N LYS A 82 11.29 -4.53 -21.27
CA LYS A 82 11.76 -5.58 -22.21
C LYS A 82 13.06 -6.22 -21.74
N GLU A 83 13.98 -5.40 -21.22
CA GLU A 83 15.23 -5.85 -20.57
C GLU A 83 14.99 -6.66 -19.27
N SER A 84 13.72 -6.94 -18.95
CA SER A 84 13.27 -7.66 -17.76
C SER A 84 13.19 -9.18 -17.94
N PHE A 85 13.09 -9.69 -19.17
CA PHE A 85 12.99 -11.14 -19.42
C PHE A 85 14.30 -11.90 -19.17
N PHE A 86 15.44 -11.21 -19.04
CA PHE A 86 16.79 -11.81 -19.03
C PHE A 86 17.62 -11.55 -17.77
N ASN A 87 17.06 -11.00 -16.68
CA ASN A 87 17.85 -10.71 -15.47
C ASN A 87 17.17 -11.18 -14.17
N ASP A 88 17.74 -12.24 -13.59
CA ASP A 88 17.29 -13.00 -12.40
C ASP A 88 17.27 -12.23 -11.07
N ASN A 89 17.42 -10.91 -11.06
CA ASN A 89 17.52 -10.12 -9.82
C ASN A 89 16.28 -9.31 -9.45
N GLY A 90 15.10 -9.59 -10.04
CA GLY A 90 13.77 -9.36 -9.43
C GLY A 90 13.40 -7.99 -8.83
N LYS A 91 14.21 -6.95 -9.01
CA LYS A 91 14.13 -5.67 -8.29
C LYS A 91 14.03 -4.48 -9.25
N LYS A 92 13.13 -4.55 -10.23
CA LYS A 92 12.86 -3.43 -11.15
C LYS A 92 11.44 -2.89 -10.98
N MET A 93 11.30 -1.57 -11.09
CA MET A 93 10.01 -0.89 -11.04
C MET A 93 9.31 -0.89 -12.40
N PHE A 94 8.01 -1.16 -12.43
CA PHE A 94 7.20 -0.99 -13.63
C PHE A 94 7.13 0.49 -14.05
N PHE A 95 6.81 1.36 -13.10
CA PHE A 95 6.78 2.80 -13.30
C PHE A 95 7.76 3.49 -12.35
N GLU A 96 8.36 4.57 -12.84
CA GLU A 96 9.16 5.51 -12.07
C GLU A 96 8.41 6.85 -11.97
N SER A 97 8.75 7.65 -10.96
CA SER A 97 8.18 8.97 -10.72
C SER A 97 8.33 9.89 -11.95
N GLU A 98 9.45 9.76 -12.66
CA GLU A 98 9.76 10.52 -13.88
C GLU A 98 8.81 10.20 -15.04
N ASP A 99 8.28 8.98 -15.13
CA ASP A 99 7.33 8.60 -16.19
C ASP A 99 6.07 9.49 -16.16
N PHE A 100 5.76 10.06 -15.00
CA PHE A 100 4.59 10.91 -14.80
C PHE A 100 4.89 12.40 -14.94
N ASN A 101 6.14 12.79 -15.23
CA ASN A 101 6.53 14.18 -15.35
C ASN A 101 5.68 14.91 -16.42
N GLY A 102 5.21 16.13 -16.09
CA GLY A 102 4.29 16.90 -16.93
C GLY A 102 2.87 16.31 -17.08
N LYS A 103 2.57 15.11 -16.54
CA LYS A 103 1.23 14.50 -16.54
C LYS A 103 0.55 14.58 -15.19
N PHE A 104 1.32 14.30 -14.13
CA PHE A 104 0.90 14.44 -12.74
C PHE A 104 2.04 15.07 -11.94
N LYS A 105 1.71 15.77 -10.85
CA LYS A 105 2.68 16.14 -9.81
C LYS A 105 3.04 14.89 -8.98
N CYS A 106 3.64 13.90 -9.63
CA CYS A 106 4.01 12.62 -9.01
C CYS A 106 5.26 12.82 -8.17
N THR A 107 5.15 12.63 -6.86
CA THR A 107 6.29 12.74 -5.94
C THR A 107 6.92 11.40 -5.61
N SER A 108 6.19 10.30 -5.81
CA SER A 108 6.70 8.97 -5.55
C SER A 108 5.89 7.90 -6.28
N VAL A 109 6.56 6.82 -6.68
CA VAL A 109 5.93 5.58 -7.12
C VAL A 109 6.27 4.47 -6.14
N ARG A 110 5.28 3.64 -5.82
CA ARG A 110 5.47 2.45 -4.97
C ARG A 110 4.90 1.23 -5.68
N GLN A 111 5.76 0.23 -5.85
CA GLN A 111 5.39 -1.08 -6.33
C GLN A 111 5.47 -2.07 -5.18
N SER A 112 4.34 -2.69 -4.84
CA SER A 112 4.27 -3.69 -3.77
C SER A 112 3.90 -5.04 -4.37
N ILE A 113 4.66 -6.07 -4.00
CA ILE A 113 4.42 -7.47 -4.36
C ILE A 113 4.09 -8.24 -3.08
N ILE A 114 2.93 -8.88 -3.04
CA ILE A 114 2.57 -9.79 -1.96
C ILE A 114 3.29 -11.11 -2.23
N LYS A 115 4.31 -11.42 -1.42
CA LYS A 115 5.08 -12.66 -1.49
C LYS A 115 4.30 -13.84 -0.91
N ARG A 116 3.58 -13.59 0.19
CA ARG A 116 2.79 -14.60 0.91
C ARG A 116 1.61 -13.93 1.60
N GLN A 117 0.48 -14.63 1.64
CA GLN A 117 -0.69 -14.23 2.40
C GLN A 117 -1.15 -15.40 3.28
N LEU A 118 -1.46 -15.12 4.54
CA LEU A 118 -2.03 -16.06 5.49
C LEU A 118 -3.29 -15.43 6.07
N THR A 119 -4.37 -16.19 6.19
CA THR A 119 -5.67 -15.67 6.65
C THR A 119 -6.30 -16.65 7.63
N ASN A 120 -6.86 -16.13 8.72
CA ASN A 120 -7.74 -16.86 9.63
C ASN A 120 -9.08 -16.12 9.78
N ASP A 121 -9.91 -16.51 10.75
CA ASP A 121 -11.23 -15.94 11.02
C ASP A 121 -11.20 -14.44 11.40
N LYS A 122 -10.10 -13.95 11.98
CA LYS A 122 -9.98 -12.58 12.51
C LYS A 122 -9.00 -11.69 11.75
N TYR A 123 -7.98 -12.29 11.15
CA TYR A 123 -6.81 -11.58 10.65
C TYR A 123 -6.36 -12.08 9.28
N GLN A 124 -5.81 -11.14 8.51
CA GLN A 124 -5.02 -11.42 7.32
C GLN A 124 -3.60 -10.87 7.51
N MET A 125 -2.61 -11.73 7.33
CA MET A 125 -1.20 -11.39 7.34
C MET A 125 -0.65 -11.40 5.90
N ASN A 126 -0.02 -10.31 5.49
CA ASN A 126 0.60 -10.20 4.18
C ASN A 126 2.10 -9.92 4.32
N PHE A 127 2.92 -10.78 3.70
CA PHE A 127 4.35 -10.56 3.53
C PHE A 127 4.54 -9.82 2.21
N ILE A 128 5.06 -8.60 2.26
CA ILE A 128 5.08 -7.68 1.13
C ILE A 128 6.48 -7.13 0.95
N SER A 129 7.00 -7.25 -0.27
CA SER A 129 8.14 -6.43 -0.72
C SER A 129 7.63 -5.19 -1.43
N THR A 130 8.16 -4.04 -1.03
CA THR A 130 7.86 -2.77 -1.66
C THR A 130 9.13 -2.14 -2.20
N LEU A 131 9.14 -1.87 -3.49
CA LEU A 131 10.11 -0.99 -4.13
C LEU A 131 9.48 0.41 -4.19
N GLN A 132 10.19 1.44 -3.72
CA GLN A 132 9.74 2.82 -3.73
C GLN A 132 10.74 3.74 -4.44
N ASP A 133 10.24 4.55 -5.37
CA ASP A 133 10.96 5.62 -6.05
C ASP A 133 10.41 6.94 -5.52
N GLU A 134 11.27 7.77 -4.94
CA GLU A 134 10.96 9.10 -4.45
C GLU A 134 11.93 10.10 -5.08
N GLY A 135 11.57 10.61 -6.26
CA GLY A 135 12.37 11.58 -7.00
C GLY A 135 13.71 11.03 -7.51
N GLY A 136 13.71 9.79 -8.02
CA GLY A 136 14.88 9.08 -8.53
C GLY A 136 15.63 8.29 -7.46
N ARG A 137 15.26 8.41 -6.19
CA ARG A 137 15.85 7.61 -5.10
C ARG A 137 15.05 6.32 -4.91
N ILE A 138 15.69 5.19 -5.22
CA ILE A 138 15.10 3.87 -5.10
C ILE A 138 15.39 3.27 -3.71
N THR A 139 14.36 2.77 -3.05
CA THR A 139 14.43 2.05 -1.76
C THR A 139 13.66 0.75 -1.84
N LEU A 140 14.11 -0.27 -1.10
CA LEU A 140 13.45 -1.56 -0.98
C LEU A 140 13.11 -1.81 0.49
N GLU A 141 11.87 -2.21 0.76
CA GLU A 141 11.37 -2.48 2.10
C GLU A 141 10.58 -3.79 2.10
N ASP A 142 10.93 -4.70 3.00
CA ASP A 142 10.14 -5.90 3.27
C ASP A 142 9.31 -5.65 4.54
N THR A 143 8.00 -5.86 4.43
CA THR A 143 7.03 -5.59 5.50
C THR A 143 6.11 -6.78 5.73
N VAL A 144 5.72 -6.99 6.98
CA VAL A 144 4.65 -7.90 7.35
C VAL A 144 3.47 -7.06 7.83
N ASN A 145 2.39 -7.07 7.07
CA ASN A 145 1.17 -6.34 7.40
C ASN A 145 0.17 -7.30 8.05
N LEU A 146 -0.20 -7.05 9.30
CA LEU A 146 -1.34 -7.68 9.96
C LEU A 146 -2.58 -6.79 9.80
N ILE A 147 -3.65 -7.33 9.25
CA ILE A 147 -4.89 -6.61 9.02
C ILE A 147 -6.03 -7.31 9.76
N ASN A 148 -6.74 -6.57 10.61
CA ASN A 148 -7.96 -7.06 11.25
C ASN A 148 -9.12 -7.06 10.24
N LEU A 149 -9.71 -8.22 10.00
CA LEU A 149 -10.74 -8.40 8.97
C LEU A 149 -12.02 -7.63 9.29
N SER A 150 -12.32 -7.38 10.57
CA SER A 150 -13.46 -6.54 10.97
C SER A 150 -13.37 -5.11 10.43
N TRP A 151 -12.17 -4.64 10.06
CA TRP A 151 -11.95 -3.32 9.48
C TRP A 151 -12.13 -3.27 7.96
N ILE A 152 -12.25 -4.42 7.30
CA ILE A 152 -12.33 -4.51 5.83
C ILE A 152 -13.74 -4.94 5.40
N SER A 153 -14.50 -5.59 6.28
CA SER A 153 -15.83 -6.09 6.00
C SER A 153 -16.76 -4.97 5.50
N SER A 154 -17.11 -5.03 4.22
CA SER A 154 -18.29 -4.38 3.67
C SER A 154 -18.97 -5.34 2.70
N PRO A 155 -20.30 -5.42 2.69
CA PRO A 155 -21.05 -6.30 1.79
C PRO A 155 -20.85 -5.88 0.32
N PRO A 156 -21.05 -6.80 -0.65
CA PRO A 156 -20.65 -6.63 -2.05
C PRO A 156 -21.28 -5.44 -2.80
N ASN A 157 -22.35 -4.81 -2.30
CA ASN A 157 -23.13 -3.79 -3.02
C ASN A 157 -23.41 -2.50 -2.20
N GLY A 158 -22.57 -2.11 -1.25
CA GLY A 158 -22.82 -0.91 -0.44
C GLY A 158 -21.55 -0.17 -0.10
N CYS A 159 -21.61 1.16 -0.16
CA CYS A 159 -20.56 2.07 0.32
C CYS A 159 -20.05 1.60 1.69
N GLU A 160 -18.75 1.32 1.78
CA GLU A 160 -18.12 0.80 3.00
C GLU A 160 -18.41 1.73 4.18
N SER A 161 -19.14 1.25 5.18
CA SER A 161 -18.96 1.72 6.54
C SER A 161 -18.63 0.50 7.41
N ILE A 162 -17.37 0.39 7.86
CA ILE A 162 -17.24 0.37 9.32
C ILE A 162 -18.00 1.62 9.72
N THR A 163 -19.12 1.46 10.42
CA THR A 163 -19.80 2.55 11.09
C THR A 163 -18.78 3.11 12.06
N THR A 164 -18.04 4.06 11.51
CA THR A 164 -16.93 4.82 12.03
C THR A 164 -15.72 4.02 12.54
N MET A 165 -14.56 4.24 11.91
CA MET A 165 -13.28 4.31 12.64
C MET A 165 -13.35 5.48 13.65
N ASP A 166 -14.36 5.50 14.53
CA ASP A 166 -14.58 6.53 15.55
C ASP A 166 -13.67 6.19 16.72
N PRO A 167 -12.66 7.02 17.02
CA PRO A 167 -11.83 6.83 18.19
C PRO A 167 -12.62 6.84 19.51
N ASN A 168 -13.88 7.28 19.51
CA ASN A 168 -14.76 7.24 20.67
C ASN A 168 -15.61 5.95 20.75
N ASP A 169 -15.65 5.10 19.72
CA ASP A 169 -16.33 3.81 19.78
C ASP A 169 -15.47 2.81 20.57
N PRO A 170 -15.97 2.27 21.71
CA PRO A 170 -15.26 1.26 22.49
C PRO A 170 -14.96 -0.01 21.70
N LYS A 171 -15.81 -0.41 20.75
CA LYS A 171 -15.56 -1.60 19.92
C LYS A 171 -14.38 -1.38 18.99
N PHE A 172 -14.30 -0.19 18.37
CA PHE A 172 -13.19 0.16 17.50
C PHE A 172 -11.87 0.25 18.28
N THR A 173 -11.86 0.95 19.41
CA THR A 173 -10.65 1.09 20.25
C THR A 173 -10.17 -0.24 20.85
N ASN A 174 -11.09 -1.11 21.28
CA ASN A 174 -10.75 -2.47 21.72
C ASN A 174 -10.14 -3.29 20.57
N SER A 175 -10.70 -3.21 19.37
CA SER A 175 -10.16 -3.94 18.21
C SER A 175 -8.73 -3.49 17.85
N ILE A 176 -8.39 -2.21 18.03
CA ILE A 176 -7.03 -1.70 17.87
C ILE A 176 -6.10 -2.35 18.90
N THR A 177 -6.49 -2.35 20.17
CA THR A 177 -5.70 -2.90 21.27
C THR A 177 -5.43 -4.39 21.09
N GLU A 178 -6.47 -5.16 20.74
CA GLU A 178 -6.34 -6.59 20.43
C GLU A 178 -5.39 -6.84 19.26
N THR A 179 -5.50 -6.05 18.19
CA THR A 179 -4.65 -6.18 17.01
C THR A 179 -3.19 -5.86 17.34
N ILE A 180 -2.92 -4.85 18.17
CA ILE A 180 -1.56 -4.53 18.64
C ILE A 180 -0.99 -5.67 19.50
N HIS A 181 -1.80 -6.24 20.39
CA HIS A 181 -1.38 -7.37 21.22
C HIS A 181 -1.03 -8.59 20.37
N GLU A 182 -1.84 -8.88 19.36
CA GLU A 182 -1.59 -9.99 18.44
C GLU A 182 -0.35 -9.74 17.56
N ALA A 183 -0.19 -8.52 17.04
CA ALA A 183 1.01 -8.13 16.31
C ALA A 183 2.29 -8.33 17.15
N ARG A 184 2.26 -8.00 18.44
CA ARG A 184 3.37 -8.24 19.38
C ARG A 184 3.64 -9.73 19.60
N LYS A 185 2.62 -10.57 19.70
CA LYS A 185 2.81 -12.03 19.82
C LYS A 185 3.51 -12.59 18.58
N ILE A 186 3.02 -12.24 17.40
CA ILE A 186 3.61 -12.66 16.13
C ILE A 186 5.05 -12.17 16.02
N SER A 187 5.30 -10.91 16.38
CA SER A 187 6.63 -10.30 16.34
C SER A 187 7.65 -11.05 17.17
N ARG A 188 7.28 -11.52 18.38
CA ARG A 188 8.14 -12.35 19.23
C ARG A 188 8.48 -13.67 18.57
N ILE A 189 7.47 -14.37 18.04
CA ILE A 189 7.68 -15.67 17.36
C ILE A 189 8.59 -15.53 16.14
N ILE A 190 8.45 -14.46 15.36
CA ILE A 190 9.30 -14.23 14.19
C ILE A 190 10.74 -13.89 14.61
N GLY A 191 10.91 -13.15 15.71
CA GLY A 191 12.23 -12.81 16.26
C GLY A 191 12.98 -14.01 16.82
N ASP A 192 12.28 -14.97 17.44
CA ASP A 192 12.87 -16.18 18.04
C ASP A 192 13.32 -17.23 17.00
N ILE A 193 12.97 -17.06 15.72
CA ILE A 193 13.28 -18.00 14.62
C ILE A 193 14.52 -17.54 13.80
N GLN A 194 15.05 -16.35 14.06
CA GLN A 194 16.28 -15.83 13.42
C GLN A 194 17.53 -16.11 14.26
#